data_AF-A0A7C4MUA3-F1
#
_entry.id   AF-A0A7C4MUA3-F1
#
_cell.length_a   1.000
_cell.length_b   1.000
_cell.length_c   1.000
_cell.angle_alpha   90.00
_cell.angle_beta   90.00
_cell.angle_gamma   90.00
#
_symmetry.space_group_name_H-M   'P 1'
#
loop_
_entity.id
_entity.type
_entity.pdbx_description
1 polymer ?
#
loop_
_entity_poly.entity_id
_entity_poly.type
_entity_poly.pdbx_seq_one_letter_code
_entity_poly.pdbx_strand_id
1 'polypeptide(L)'
;MEEEEAATVYLLPTLRRFADALREVTPSQLALFQPLMLSAENRKPDADPFLPFGKPFERERIVFAPHLYHMNVARMQKRLERYLQEANSSRAPLLIGEWGPATPLTADTDPKLQERFTTVYRATAAALDQHKIGAIKAWFCGSRSPLRRAGKEPFTWAIFSDESPTGQVERRYITDVLARPRPLAVAGAIDRYGFDFKEREFSLVLRSNARLGSTVVFVSADRYYPHGFRLNVDEKLVMAFAPDRSEPMSVQAEGSQAGEQARFVRWDSNALHLTFEKWVGANRPITVRISPARP
;
A
#
# COMPACT_ATOMS: atom_id res chain seq x y z
N MET A 1 2.82 18.27 -32.49
CA MET A 1 3.42 18.51 -31.17
C MET A 1 3.78 17.14 -30.62
N GLU A 2 5.05 16.89 -30.36
CA GLU A 2 5.46 15.62 -29.72
C GLU A 2 4.88 15.59 -28.30
N GLU A 3 4.33 14.45 -27.86
CA GLU A 3 3.65 14.37 -26.55
C GLU A 3 4.58 14.72 -25.37
N GLU A 4 5.90 14.60 -25.55
CA GLU A 4 6.93 15.05 -24.60
C GLU A 4 6.94 16.59 -24.44
N GLU A 5 6.81 17.33 -25.54
CA GLU A 5 6.65 18.78 -25.53
C GLU A 5 5.31 19.14 -24.87
N ALA A 6 4.23 18.40 -25.18
CA ALA A 6 2.92 18.60 -24.56
C ALA A 6 2.98 18.46 -23.03
N ALA A 7 3.68 17.43 -22.54
CA ALA A 7 3.86 17.18 -21.10
C ALA A 7 4.63 18.31 -20.40
N THR A 8 5.69 18.82 -21.03
CA THR A 8 6.59 19.80 -20.41
C THR A 8 6.10 21.24 -20.56
N VAL A 9 5.60 21.62 -21.72
CA VAL A 9 5.22 23.00 -22.06
C VAL A 9 3.80 23.32 -21.58
N TYR A 10 2.89 22.34 -21.57
CA TYR A 10 1.49 22.60 -21.29
C TYR A 10 1.02 21.91 -20.00
N LEU A 11 1.20 20.59 -19.88
CA LEU A 11 0.66 19.85 -18.74
C LEU A 11 1.29 20.32 -17.42
N LEU A 12 2.62 20.27 -17.30
CA LEU A 12 3.30 20.61 -16.05
C LEU A 12 3.01 22.05 -15.59
N PRO A 13 3.09 23.10 -16.44
CA PRO A 13 2.68 24.45 -16.05
C PRO A 13 1.21 24.56 -15.65
N THR A 14 0.32 23.81 -16.31
CA THR A 14 -1.11 23.79 -15.97
C THR A 14 -1.35 23.17 -14.61
N LEU A 15 -0.73 22.02 -14.32
CA LEU A 15 -0.82 21.36 -13.01
C LEU A 15 -0.27 22.26 -11.89
N ARG A 16 0.82 23.01 -12.15
CA ARG A 16 1.35 23.99 -11.20
C ARG A 16 0.36 25.12 -10.91
N ARG A 17 -0.29 25.68 -11.94
CA ARG A 17 -1.34 26.69 -11.77
C ARG A 17 -2.51 26.15 -10.96
N PHE A 18 -2.93 24.90 -11.17
CA PHE A 18 -3.96 24.28 -10.34
C PHE A 18 -3.50 24.07 -8.89
N ALA A 19 -2.24 23.68 -8.67
CA ALA A 19 -1.70 23.56 -7.32
C ALA A 19 -1.58 24.91 -6.60
N ASP A 20 -1.33 26.00 -7.34
CA ASP A 20 -1.31 27.37 -6.83
C ASP A 20 -2.74 27.82 -6.47
N ALA A 21 -3.71 27.64 -7.38
CA ALA A 21 -5.12 27.97 -7.12
C ALA A 21 -5.74 27.13 -5.99
N LEU A 22 -5.41 25.85 -5.88
CA LEU A 22 -5.86 24.99 -4.78
C LEU A 22 -5.39 25.54 -3.43
N ARG A 23 -4.16 26.06 -3.36
CA ARG A 23 -3.59 26.61 -2.12
C ARG A 23 -4.29 27.89 -1.67
N GLU A 24 -4.86 28.66 -2.59
CA GLU A 24 -5.64 29.86 -2.26
C GLU A 24 -6.97 29.50 -1.57
N VAL A 25 -7.56 28.35 -1.90
CA VAL A 25 -8.87 27.92 -1.37
C VAL A 25 -8.73 26.98 -0.18
N THR A 26 -7.81 26.02 -0.27
CA THR A 26 -7.58 24.98 0.75
C THR A 26 -6.08 24.86 1.06
N PRO A 27 -5.48 25.86 1.74
CA PRO A 27 -4.04 25.92 1.98
C PRO A 27 -3.51 24.71 2.76
N SER A 28 -4.37 23.95 3.44
CA SER A 28 -4.04 22.74 4.20
C SER A 28 -4.13 21.43 3.41
N GLN A 29 -4.64 21.43 2.18
CA GLN A 29 -4.74 20.20 1.39
C GLN A 29 -3.45 19.92 0.60
N LEU A 30 -3.31 18.68 0.12
CA LEU A 30 -2.22 18.26 -0.75
C LEU A 30 -2.71 18.22 -2.19
N ALA A 31 -1.92 18.74 -3.13
CA ALA A 31 -2.17 18.60 -4.56
C ALA A 31 -1.53 17.30 -5.09
N LEU A 32 -2.33 16.38 -5.60
CA LEU A 32 -1.83 15.20 -6.30
C LEU A 32 -1.56 15.57 -7.77
N PHE A 33 -0.42 15.14 -8.30
CA PHE A 33 -0.10 15.31 -9.71
C PHE A 33 0.41 13.99 -10.30
N GLN A 34 0.10 13.75 -11.57
CA GLN A 34 0.42 12.51 -12.25
C GLN A 34 1.04 12.80 -13.63
N PRO A 35 1.87 11.89 -14.16
CA PRO A 35 2.46 12.04 -15.48
C PRO A 35 1.42 11.92 -16.60
N LEU A 36 1.74 12.44 -17.79
CA LEU A 36 0.85 12.35 -18.95
C LEU A 36 0.72 10.89 -19.40
N MET A 37 -0.51 10.40 -19.48
CA MET A 37 -0.80 9.10 -20.09
C MET A 37 -0.77 9.21 -21.61
N LEU A 38 0.05 8.39 -22.26
CA LEU A 38 0.13 8.25 -23.70
C LEU A 38 -1.17 7.71 -24.28
N SER A 39 -1.53 8.21 -25.47
CA SER A 39 -2.62 7.66 -26.26
C SER A 39 -2.36 6.19 -26.60
N ALA A 40 -3.41 5.42 -26.86
CA ALA A 40 -3.26 4.02 -27.26
C ALA A 40 -2.46 3.86 -28.56
N GLU A 41 -2.52 4.85 -29.45
CA GLU A 41 -1.85 4.89 -30.76
C GLU A 41 -0.35 5.14 -30.64
N ASN A 42 0.06 6.00 -29.70
CA ASN A 42 1.47 6.36 -29.49
C ASN A 42 2.18 5.41 -28.51
N ARG A 43 1.43 4.54 -27.85
CA ARG A 43 1.98 3.57 -26.91
C ARG A 43 2.61 2.38 -27.63
N LYS A 44 3.94 2.30 -27.59
CA LYS A 44 4.65 1.08 -27.98
C LYS A 44 4.18 -0.11 -27.12
N PRO A 45 4.06 -1.32 -27.70
CA PRO A 45 3.84 -2.52 -26.90
C PRO A 45 4.85 -2.57 -25.76
N ASP A 46 4.38 -2.86 -24.55
CA ASP A 46 5.20 -2.97 -23.35
C ASP A 46 5.87 -1.70 -22.81
N ALA A 47 5.76 -0.56 -23.49
CA ALA A 47 6.26 0.70 -22.96
C ALA A 47 5.45 1.18 -21.74
N ASP A 48 6.08 2.06 -20.97
CA ASP A 48 5.40 2.78 -19.91
C ASP A 48 4.28 3.63 -20.54
N PRO A 49 3.02 3.49 -20.09
CA PRO A 49 1.95 4.32 -20.60
C PRO A 49 2.09 5.78 -20.16
N PHE A 50 3.05 6.12 -19.29
CA PHE A 50 3.25 7.46 -18.78
C PHE A 50 4.58 8.05 -19.21
N LEU A 51 4.51 9.27 -19.75
CA LEU A 51 5.68 10.07 -20.07
C LEU A 51 6.36 10.56 -18.78
N PRO A 52 7.70 10.43 -18.66
CA PRO A 52 8.42 10.97 -17.52
C PRO A 52 8.24 12.48 -17.40
N PHE A 53 8.18 13.00 -16.17
CA PHE A 53 8.43 14.41 -15.96
C PHE A 53 9.92 14.69 -16.11
N GLY A 54 10.31 15.39 -17.19
CA GLY A 54 11.69 15.82 -17.41
C GLY A 54 12.15 16.95 -16.49
N LYS A 55 11.28 17.50 -15.64
CA LYS A 55 11.55 18.63 -14.74
C LYS A 55 10.85 18.44 -13.38
N PRO A 56 11.44 18.95 -12.27
CA PRO A 56 10.78 18.96 -10.95
C PRO A 56 9.43 19.69 -10.96
N PHE A 57 8.51 19.38 -10.04
CA PHE A 57 7.23 20.09 -9.96
C PHE A 57 7.33 21.51 -9.37
N GLU A 58 8.33 21.79 -8.52
CA GLU A 58 8.66 23.11 -7.96
C GLU A 58 7.51 23.80 -7.20
N ARG A 59 6.74 23.03 -6.42
CA ARG A 59 5.74 23.54 -5.47
C ARG A 59 5.77 22.73 -4.18
N GLU A 60 5.28 23.32 -3.09
CA GLU A 60 5.08 22.63 -1.82
C GLU A 60 3.70 22.01 -1.72
N ARG A 61 3.50 21.14 -0.71
CA ARG A 61 2.23 20.45 -0.45
C ARG A 61 1.72 19.63 -1.64
N ILE A 62 2.64 18.98 -2.32
CA ILE A 62 2.36 18.14 -3.49
C ILE A 62 2.62 16.68 -3.16
N VAL A 63 1.96 15.79 -3.90
CA VAL A 63 2.21 14.35 -3.89
C VAL A 63 2.30 13.87 -5.34
N PHE A 64 3.38 13.17 -5.67
CA PHE A 64 3.50 12.55 -6.98
C PHE A 64 2.70 11.24 -6.97
N ALA A 65 1.72 11.15 -7.88
CA ALA A 65 0.68 10.13 -7.87
C ALA A 65 0.59 9.31 -9.19
N PRO A 66 1.66 8.69 -9.69
CA PRO A 66 1.62 7.91 -10.92
C PRO A 66 0.89 6.57 -10.75
N HIS A 67 0.59 5.89 -11.86
CA HIS A 67 -0.02 4.55 -11.83
C HIS A 67 0.98 3.44 -12.20
N LEU A 68 0.77 2.24 -11.66
CA LEU A 68 1.64 1.07 -11.81
C LEU A 68 0.85 -0.18 -12.22
N TYR A 69 0.71 -0.39 -13.53
CA TYR A 69 0.02 -1.56 -14.10
C TYR A 69 1.01 -2.47 -14.86
N HIS A 70 1.62 -3.44 -14.19
CA HIS A 70 2.55 -4.34 -14.87
C HIS A 70 2.47 -5.79 -14.37
N MET A 71 2.47 -6.74 -15.31
CA MET A 71 2.46 -8.20 -15.04
C MET A 71 3.85 -8.86 -15.10
N ASN A 72 4.90 -8.06 -15.26
CA ASN A 72 6.29 -8.50 -15.23
C ASN A 72 7.01 -7.72 -14.13
N VAL A 73 7.61 -8.46 -13.19
CA VAL A 73 8.20 -7.91 -11.95
C VAL A 73 9.41 -7.00 -12.24
N ALA A 74 10.31 -7.41 -13.13
CA ALA A 74 11.49 -6.60 -13.47
C ALA A 74 11.10 -5.23 -14.07
N ARG A 75 10.12 -5.23 -14.97
CA ARG A 75 9.57 -3.99 -15.55
C ARG A 75 8.82 -3.17 -14.51
N MET A 76 8.08 -3.80 -13.59
CA MET A 76 7.44 -3.13 -12.47
C MET A 76 8.49 -2.39 -11.61
N GLN A 77 9.58 -3.07 -11.24
CA GLN A 77 10.67 -2.50 -10.44
C GLN A 77 11.33 -1.31 -11.14
N LYS A 78 11.71 -1.46 -12.41
CA LYS A 78 12.29 -0.36 -13.21
C LYS A 78 11.39 0.88 -13.26
N ARG A 79 10.07 0.68 -13.35
CA ARG A 79 9.12 1.80 -13.34
C ARG A 79 9.01 2.45 -11.96
N LEU A 80 9.00 1.65 -10.90
CA LEU A 80 8.99 2.16 -9.54
C LEU A 80 10.25 2.97 -9.23
N GLU A 81 11.42 2.52 -9.68
CA GLU A 81 12.69 3.25 -9.58
C GLU A 81 12.62 4.62 -10.28
N ARG A 82 12.07 4.65 -11.50
CA ARG A 82 11.82 5.92 -12.21
C ARG A 82 10.92 6.84 -11.39
N TYR A 83 9.81 6.32 -10.86
CA TYR A 83 8.88 7.13 -10.06
C TYR A 83 9.50 7.66 -8.77
N LEU A 84 10.36 6.88 -8.12
CA LEU A 84 11.13 7.32 -6.96
C LEU A 84 12.06 8.49 -7.32
N GLN A 85 12.73 8.43 -8.47
CA GLN A 85 13.58 9.51 -8.96
C GLN A 85 12.78 10.79 -9.25
N GLU A 86 11.63 10.67 -9.92
CA GLU A 86 10.76 11.81 -10.24
C GLU A 86 10.14 12.46 -8.98
N ALA A 87 9.69 11.64 -8.02
CA ALA A 87 9.22 12.09 -6.71
C ALA A 87 10.32 12.85 -5.96
N ASN A 88 11.52 12.27 -5.90
CA ASN A 88 12.67 12.87 -5.22
C ASN A 88 13.11 14.18 -5.88
N SER A 89 13.17 14.22 -7.22
CA SER A 89 13.45 15.43 -8.00
C SER A 89 12.47 16.56 -7.67
N SER A 90 11.18 16.22 -7.52
CA SER A 90 10.12 17.16 -7.14
C SER A 90 10.02 17.44 -5.64
N ARG A 91 10.84 16.79 -4.79
CA ARG A 91 10.72 16.81 -3.32
C ARG A 91 9.30 16.49 -2.82
N ALA A 92 8.63 15.58 -3.52
CA ALA A 92 7.27 15.15 -3.23
C ALA A 92 7.27 13.73 -2.65
N PRO A 93 6.38 13.40 -1.70
CA PRO A 93 6.06 12.01 -1.40
C PRO A 93 5.55 11.28 -2.65
N LEU A 94 5.89 10.01 -2.77
CA LEU A 94 5.34 9.12 -3.80
C LEU A 94 4.12 8.37 -3.23
N LEU A 95 3.00 8.49 -3.93
CA LEU A 95 1.80 7.68 -3.76
C LEU A 95 1.56 6.95 -5.07
N ILE A 96 1.36 5.63 -5.08
CA ILE A 96 0.89 5.00 -6.31
C ILE A 96 -0.62 5.20 -6.41
N GLY A 97 -1.04 6.13 -7.26
CA GLY A 97 -2.42 6.59 -7.42
C GLY A 97 -3.36 5.48 -7.91
N GLU A 98 -2.84 4.56 -8.72
CA GLU A 98 -3.51 3.30 -9.06
C GLU A 98 -2.48 2.20 -9.31
N TRP A 99 -2.71 0.98 -8.86
CA TRP A 99 -1.89 -0.17 -9.25
C TRP A 99 -2.71 -1.43 -9.47
N GLY A 100 -2.07 -2.46 -10.01
CA GLY A 100 -2.69 -3.75 -10.25
C GLY A 100 -3.26 -3.85 -11.67
N PRO A 101 -2.72 -4.73 -12.53
CA PRO A 101 -3.18 -4.89 -13.90
C PRO A 101 -4.61 -5.41 -13.97
N ALA A 102 -5.25 -5.18 -15.12
CA ALA A 102 -6.56 -5.76 -15.40
C ALA A 102 -6.50 -7.29 -15.36
N THR A 103 -7.56 -7.89 -14.85
CA THR A 103 -7.73 -9.32 -14.69
C THR A 103 -8.61 -9.86 -15.83
N PRO A 104 -8.10 -10.75 -16.70
CA PRO A 104 -8.94 -11.45 -17.68
C PRO A 104 -9.91 -12.37 -16.94
N LEU A 105 -11.12 -12.57 -17.48
CA LEU A 105 -12.14 -13.39 -16.80
C LEU A 105 -11.72 -14.85 -16.62
N THR A 106 -10.91 -15.39 -17.54
CA THR A 106 -10.32 -16.74 -17.43
C THR A 106 -9.48 -16.94 -16.18
N ALA A 107 -8.91 -15.87 -15.61
CA ALA A 107 -8.16 -15.97 -14.35
C ALA A 107 -9.04 -16.43 -13.18
N ASP A 108 -10.37 -16.27 -13.24
CA ASP A 108 -11.26 -16.74 -12.17
C ASP A 108 -11.34 -18.27 -12.12
N THR A 109 -10.98 -18.97 -13.20
CA THR A 109 -11.03 -20.44 -13.28
C THR A 109 -9.68 -21.10 -13.59
N ASP A 110 -8.65 -20.34 -13.97
CA ASP A 110 -7.31 -20.86 -14.31
C ASP A 110 -6.32 -20.72 -13.15
N PRO A 111 -5.94 -21.83 -12.46
CA PRO A 111 -5.03 -21.78 -11.32
C PRO A 111 -3.63 -21.24 -11.67
N LYS A 112 -3.13 -21.46 -12.90
CA LYS A 112 -1.81 -20.96 -13.31
C LYS A 112 -1.82 -19.45 -13.49
N LEU A 113 -2.92 -18.90 -14.03
CA LEU A 113 -3.10 -17.45 -14.08
C LEU A 113 -3.23 -16.87 -12.67
N GLN A 114 -4.00 -17.50 -11.77
CA GLN A 114 -4.12 -17.04 -10.38
C GLN A 114 -2.77 -17.03 -9.65
N GLU A 115 -1.94 -18.06 -9.82
CA GLU A 115 -0.60 -18.12 -9.26
C GLU A 115 0.30 -17.01 -9.81
N ARG A 116 0.23 -16.75 -11.12
CA ARG A 116 0.96 -15.66 -11.76
C ARG A 116 0.54 -14.28 -11.20
N PHE A 117 -0.76 -14.04 -11.05
CA PHE A 117 -1.27 -12.81 -10.44
C PHE A 117 -0.80 -12.68 -8.99
N THR A 118 -0.94 -13.75 -8.19
CA THR A 118 -0.48 -13.78 -6.80
C THR A 118 1.00 -13.40 -6.70
N THR A 119 1.85 -14.00 -7.55
CA THR A 119 3.29 -13.73 -7.58
C THR A 119 3.59 -12.26 -7.88
N VAL A 120 2.98 -11.71 -8.93
CA VAL A 120 3.19 -10.30 -9.31
C VAL A 120 2.68 -9.35 -8.24
N TYR A 121 1.49 -9.60 -7.69
CA TYR A 121 0.89 -8.75 -6.66
C TYR A 121 1.73 -8.76 -5.38
N ARG A 122 2.21 -9.93 -4.93
CA ARG A 122 3.11 -10.04 -3.76
C ARG A 122 4.41 -9.30 -3.99
N ALA A 123 5.04 -9.46 -5.16
CA ALA A 123 6.27 -8.75 -5.49
C ALA A 123 6.07 -7.23 -5.53
N THR A 124 4.94 -6.77 -6.07
CA THR A 124 4.59 -5.35 -6.11
C THR A 124 4.35 -4.80 -4.70
N ALA A 125 3.56 -5.50 -3.89
CA ALA A 125 3.28 -5.13 -2.50
C ALA A 125 4.57 -5.05 -1.66
N ALA A 126 5.46 -6.03 -1.79
CA ALA A 126 6.76 -6.03 -1.11
C ALA A 126 7.64 -4.85 -1.53
N ALA A 127 7.68 -4.52 -2.83
CA ALA A 127 8.44 -3.37 -3.32
C ALA A 127 7.88 -2.04 -2.76
N LEU A 128 6.56 -1.89 -2.72
CA LEU A 128 5.92 -0.71 -2.13
C LEU A 128 6.24 -0.59 -0.63
N ASP A 129 6.20 -1.70 0.11
CA ASP A 129 6.50 -1.73 1.54
C ASP A 129 7.97 -1.38 1.82
N GLN A 130 8.89 -1.94 1.04
CA GLN A 130 10.33 -1.66 1.14
C GLN A 130 10.62 -0.16 0.97
N HIS A 131 9.89 0.51 0.09
CA HIS A 131 10.05 1.94 -0.18
C HIS A 131 9.11 2.84 0.64
N LYS A 132 8.27 2.26 1.52
CA LYS A 132 7.31 2.99 2.37
C LYS A 132 6.31 3.81 1.57
N ILE A 133 5.88 3.27 0.43
CA ILE A 133 5.00 3.95 -0.51
C ILE A 133 3.54 3.59 -0.22
N GLY A 134 2.72 4.61 0.02
CA GLY A 134 1.27 4.45 0.01
C GLY A 134 0.78 4.12 -1.39
N ALA A 135 -0.27 3.30 -1.51
CA ALA A 135 -0.80 2.93 -2.81
C ALA A 135 -2.31 2.67 -2.76
N ILE A 136 -2.99 3.04 -3.85
CA ILE A 136 -4.42 2.81 -4.04
C ILE A 136 -4.55 1.70 -5.07
N LYS A 137 -5.15 0.58 -4.69
CA LYS A 137 -5.63 -0.38 -5.69
C LYS A 137 -6.93 0.19 -6.24
N ALA A 138 -6.91 0.66 -7.48
CA ALA A 138 -8.09 1.28 -8.06
C ALA A 138 -9.17 0.24 -8.40
N TRP A 139 -10.41 0.73 -8.52
CA TRP A 139 -11.56 -0.02 -9.03
C TRP A 139 -12.00 -1.22 -8.19
N PHE A 140 -11.71 -1.22 -6.87
CA PHE A 140 -12.16 -2.24 -5.91
C PHE A 140 -13.63 -2.67 -6.13
N CYS A 141 -14.51 -1.69 -6.39
CA CYS A 141 -15.94 -1.94 -6.61
C CYS A 141 -16.44 -1.49 -8.00
N GLY A 142 -15.58 -0.90 -8.84
CA GLY A 142 -16.01 0.10 -9.84
C GLY A 142 -16.25 -0.39 -11.27
N SER A 143 -15.78 -1.59 -11.66
CA SER A 143 -16.03 -2.10 -13.02
C SER A 143 -16.33 -3.60 -13.00
N ARG A 144 -17.38 -4.02 -12.26
CA ARG A 144 -17.83 -5.43 -12.30
C ARG A 144 -18.19 -5.86 -13.73
N SER A 145 -18.70 -4.93 -14.54
CA SER A 145 -18.91 -5.13 -15.96
C SER A 145 -17.57 -5.35 -16.67
N PRO A 146 -17.37 -6.52 -17.31
CA PRO A 146 -16.17 -6.77 -18.08
C PRO A 146 -16.03 -5.74 -19.19
N LEU A 147 -14.85 -5.11 -19.30
CA LEU A 147 -14.52 -4.30 -20.45
C LEU A 147 -14.16 -5.21 -21.62
N ARG A 148 -14.66 -4.86 -22.80
CA ARG A 148 -14.38 -5.56 -24.06
C ARG A 148 -13.56 -4.63 -24.95
N ARG A 149 -12.46 -5.16 -25.50
CA ARG A 149 -11.67 -4.48 -26.53
C ARG A 149 -11.47 -5.46 -27.68
N ALA A 150 -11.55 -4.97 -28.92
CA ALA A 150 -11.41 -5.81 -30.11
C ALA A 150 -10.12 -6.65 -30.04
N GLY A 151 -10.24 -7.96 -30.29
CA GLY A 151 -9.12 -8.90 -30.26
C GLY A 151 -8.55 -9.21 -28.87
N LYS A 152 -9.19 -8.77 -27.77
CA LYS A 152 -8.79 -9.09 -26.40
C LYS A 152 -9.91 -9.82 -25.68
N GLU A 153 -9.51 -10.76 -24.82
CA GLU A 153 -10.41 -11.36 -23.85
C GLU A 153 -11.05 -10.27 -22.98
N PRO A 154 -12.34 -10.40 -22.60
CA PRO A 154 -12.94 -9.53 -21.59
C PRO A 154 -12.12 -9.50 -20.30
N PHE A 155 -12.01 -8.33 -19.68
CA PHE A 155 -11.24 -8.13 -18.46
C PHE A 155 -11.91 -7.14 -17.50
N THR A 156 -11.52 -7.17 -16.24
CA THR A 156 -12.01 -6.27 -15.18
C THR A 156 -10.89 -5.92 -14.19
N TRP A 157 -11.04 -4.84 -13.42
CA TRP A 157 -10.18 -4.55 -12.27
C TRP A 157 -10.83 -4.89 -10.93
N ALA A 158 -12.06 -5.42 -10.94
CA ALA A 158 -12.81 -5.75 -9.75
C ALA A 158 -12.06 -6.80 -8.90
N ILE A 159 -12.24 -6.74 -7.59
CA ILE A 159 -11.68 -7.74 -6.67
C ILE A 159 -12.65 -8.89 -6.36
N PHE A 160 -13.88 -8.80 -6.84
CA PHE A 160 -14.90 -9.86 -6.76
C PHE A 160 -15.20 -10.41 -8.15
N SER A 161 -15.38 -11.72 -8.27
CA SER A 161 -15.65 -12.40 -9.55
C SER A 161 -17.13 -12.58 -9.85
N ASP A 162 -17.99 -12.49 -8.83
CA ASP A 162 -19.44 -12.60 -9.00
C ASP A 162 -20.09 -11.27 -9.40
N GLU A 163 -21.35 -11.37 -9.82
CA GLU A 163 -22.17 -10.23 -10.27
C GLU A 163 -22.89 -9.50 -9.12
N SER A 164 -22.76 -9.96 -7.86
CA SER A 164 -23.50 -9.39 -6.74
C SER A 164 -23.16 -7.91 -6.52
N PRO A 165 -24.16 -7.06 -6.26
CA PRO A 165 -23.96 -5.66 -5.88
C PRO A 165 -23.06 -5.48 -4.64
N THR A 166 -23.00 -6.47 -3.76
CA THR A 166 -22.17 -6.45 -2.55
C THR A 166 -20.85 -7.19 -2.70
N GLY A 167 -20.66 -8.00 -3.75
CA GLY A 167 -19.50 -8.88 -3.95
C GLY A 167 -19.44 -10.00 -2.91
N GLN A 168 -19.55 -11.25 -3.35
CA GLN A 168 -19.59 -12.41 -2.43
C GLN A 168 -18.45 -13.42 -2.66
N VAL A 169 -17.84 -13.40 -3.84
CA VAL A 169 -16.78 -14.30 -4.28
C VAL A 169 -15.55 -13.48 -4.58
N GLU A 170 -14.64 -13.44 -3.62
CA GLU A 170 -13.38 -12.72 -3.76
C GLU A 170 -12.41 -13.40 -4.72
N ARG A 171 -11.72 -12.60 -5.51
CA ARG A 171 -10.47 -12.99 -6.18
C ARG A 171 -9.36 -13.04 -5.14
N ARG A 172 -9.31 -14.14 -4.37
CA ARG A 172 -8.34 -14.32 -3.25
C ARG A 172 -6.88 -14.15 -3.65
N TYR A 173 -6.53 -14.51 -4.90
CA TYR A 173 -5.21 -14.26 -5.49
C TYR A 173 -4.83 -12.76 -5.59
N ILE A 174 -5.79 -11.85 -5.41
CA ILE A 174 -5.61 -10.40 -5.26
C ILE A 174 -5.91 -9.97 -3.81
N THR A 175 -7.08 -10.30 -3.27
CA THR A 175 -7.57 -9.75 -2.00
C THR A 175 -6.69 -10.14 -0.82
N ASP A 176 -6.12 -11.34 -0.80
CA ASP A 176 -5.19 -11.73 0.26
C ASP A 176 -3.98 -10.80 0.26
N VAL A 177 -3.36 -10.53 -0.90
CA VAL A 177 -2.21 -9.62 -0.98
C VAL A 177 -2.54 -8.19 -0.49
N LEU A 178 -3.74 -7.71 -0.80
CA LEU A 178 -4.21 -6.38 -0.37
C LEU A 178 -4.53 -6.32 1.13
N ALA A 179 -4.95 -7.44 1.71
CA ALA A 179 -5.26 -7.58 3.12
C ALA A 179 -4.02 -7.90 3.99
N ARG A 180 -2.81 -7.87 3.43
CA ARG A 180 -1.59 -8.05 4.23
C ARG A 180 -1.50 -7.01 5.36
N PRO A 181 -0.96 -7.38 6.54
CA PRO A 181 -0.68 -6.43 7.59
C PRO A 181 0.23 -5.29 7.13
N ARG A 182 -0.05 -4.06 7.59
CA ARG A 182 0.72 -2.86 7.24
C ARG A 182 0.48 -1.72 8.25
N PRO A 183 1.44 -0.80 8.42
CA PRO A 183 1.17 0.41 9.19
C PRO A 183 0.13 1.28 8.48
N LEU A 184 -0.86 1.77 9.22
CA LEU A 184 -1.82 2.79 8.78
C LEU A 184 -1.40 4.19 9.24
N ALA A 185 -0.86 4.27 10.46
CA ALA A 185 -0.31 5.48 11.04
C ALA A 185 0.88 5.12 11.94
N VAL A 186 1.91 5.96 11.98
CA VAL A 186 3.08 5.74 12.84
C VAL A 186 3.40 7.03 13.59
N ALA A 187 3.40 6.95 14.92
CA ALA A 187 3.82 8.03 15.80
C ALA A 187 5.36 8.06 15.88
N GLY A 188 6.00 8.53 14.81
CA GLY A 188 7.44 8.47 14.65
C GLY A 188 7.88 8.45 13.19
N ALA A 189 9.08 7.92 12.95
CA ALA A 189 9.60 7.71 11.60
C ALA A 189 9.76 6.22 11.31
N ILE A 190 9.36 5.78 10.13
CA ILE A 190 9.52 4.38 9.69
C ILE A 190 10.91 4.21 9.09
N ASP A 191 11.71 3.31 9.67
CA ASP A 191 12.98 2.90 9.09
C ASP A 191 12.70 1.89 7.97
N ARG A 192 11.99 0.79 8.28
CA ARG A 192 11.57 -0.25 7.33
C ARG A 192 10.33 -1.00 7.82
N TYR A 193 9.55 -1.57 6.91
CA TYR A 193 8.55 -2.58 7.25
C TYR A 193 8.31 -3.55 6.09
N GLY A 194 7.62 -4.65 6.35
CA GLY A 194 7.20 -5.59 5.32
C GLY A 194 6.39 -6.75 5.89
N PHE A 195 5.79 -7.52 4.99
CA PHE A 195 5.07 -8.74 5.30
C PHE A 195 5.62 -9.92 4.49
N ASP A 196 6.07 -10.95 5.19
CA ASP A 196 6.43 -12.22 4.59
C ASP A 196 5.17 -13.07 4.40
N PHE A 197 4.75 -13.28 3.15
CA PHE A 197 3.55 -14.06 2.84
C PHE A 197 3.68 -15.55 3.13
N LYS A 198 4.91 -16.09 3.13
CA LYS A 198 5.17 -17.51 3.38
C LYS A 198 5.11 -17.80 4.88
N GLU A 199 5.86 -17.02 5.66
CA GLU A 199 5.93 -17.18 7.11
C GLU A 199 4.75 -16.49 7.83
N ARG A 200 3.99 -15.66 7.10
CA ARG A 200 2.91 -14.81 7.61
C ARG A 200 3.39 -13.88 8.72
N GLU A 201 4.62 -13.38 8.59
CA GLU A 201 5.23 -12.48 9.57
C GLU A 201 5.24 -11.04 9.06
N PHE A 202 4.64 -10.15 9.84
CA PHE A 202 4.80 -8.71 9.66
C PHE A 202 5.93 -8.20 10.54
N SER A 203 6.77 -7.33 9.99
CA SER A 203 7.84 -6.65 10.71
C SER A 203 7.79 -5.15 10.44
N LEU A 204 7.91 -4.35 11.48
CA LEU A 204 7.99 -2.90 11.43
C LEU A 204 9.13 -2.43 12.34
N VAL A 205 10.08 -1.68 11.77
CA VAL A 205 11.14 -0.99 12.50
C VAL A 205 10.89 0.51 12.37
N LEU A 206 10.75 1.17 13.51
CA LEU A 206 10.43 2.59 13.59
C LEU A 206 11.25 3.28 14.68
N ARG A 207 11.39 4.60 14.57
CA ARG A 207 11.87 5.46 15.65
C ARG A 207 10.68 6.15 16.27
N SER A 208 10.36 5.82 17.51
CA SER A 208 9.15 6.31 18.15
C SER A 208 9.24 7.78 18.52
N ASN A 209 8.11 8.47 18.48
CA ASN A 209 7.96 9.80 19.03
C ASN A 209 6.67 9.86 19.83
N ALA A 210 6.80 9.84 21.17
CA ALA A 210 5.67 9.85 22.10
C ALA A 210 4.80 11.12 22.03
N ARG A 211 5.20 12.16 21.29
CA ARG A 211 4.44 13.40 21.08
C ARG A 211 3.54 13.36 19.84
N LEU A 212 3.69 12.36 18.95
CA LEU A 212 2.98 12.30 17.66
C LEU A 212 1.71 11.44 17.68
N GLY A 213 1.21 11.07 18.87
CA GLY A 213 -0.02 10.29 19.04
C GLY A 213 0.21 8.78 18.93
N SER A 214 -0.71 8.10 18.24
CA SER A 214 -0.75 6.63 18.18
C SER A 214 -0.06 6.05 16.94
N THR A 215 0.46 4.83 17.09
CA THR A 215 0.80 3.97 15.94
C THR A 215 -0.31 2.96 15.74
N VAL A 216 -0.80 2.82 14.50
CA VAL A 216 -1.87 1.90 14.14
C VAL A 216 -1.37 0.99 13.04
N VAL A 217 -1.48 -0.32 13.25
CA VAL A 217 -1.15 -1.36 12.29
C VAL A 217 -2.43 -2.08 11.92
N PHE A 218 -2.75 -2.13 10.63
CA PHE A 218 -3.79 -3.01 10.11
C PHE A 218 -3.29 -4.46 10.19
N VAL A 219 -4.10 -5.35 10.73
CA VAL A 219 -3.79 -6.78 10.88
C VAL A 219 -5.02 -7.58 10.47
N SER A 220 -5.03 -8.16 9.27
CA SER A 220 -6.12 -9.04 8.84
C SER A 220 -6.02 -10.41 9.53
N ALA A 221 -6.35 -10.43 10.83
CA ALA A 221 -6.26 -11.61 11.67
C ALA A 221 -7.18 -12.74 11.22
N ASP A 222 -8.37 -12.38 10.73
CA ASP A 222 -9.33 -13.28 10.08
C ASP A 222 -8.74 -14.07 8.90
N ARG A 223 -7.82 -13.48 8.14
CA ARG A 223 -7.20 -14.12 6.96
C ARG A 223 -5.88 -14.81 7.27
N TYR A 224 -5.00 -14.12 7.98
CA TYR A 224 -3.61 -14.58 8.15
C TYR A 224 -3.39 -15.36 9.44
N TYR A 225 -4.24 -15.13 10.44
CA TYR A 225 -4.06 -15.59 11.81
C TYR A 225 -5.35 -16.21 12.38
N PRO A 226 -5.92 -17.26 11.73
CA PRO A 226 -7.21 -17.83 12.12
C PRO A 226 -7.20 -18.45 13.54
N HIS A 227 -6.03 -18.71 14.10
CA HIS A 227 -5.84 -19.20 15.48
C HIS A 227 -5.27 -18.14 16.41
N GLY A 228 -5.32 -16.88 16.00
CA GLY A 228 -4.71 -15.76 16.72
C GLY A 228 -3.28 -15.49 16.28
N PHE A 229 -2.72 -14.41 16.82
CA PHE A 229 -1.38 -13.93 16.50
C PHE A 229 -0.61 -13.56 17.75
N ARG A 230 0.72 -13.53 17.61
CA ARG A 230 1.65 -13.08 18.63
C ARG A 230 2.26 -11.75 18.20
N LEU A 231 2.16 -10.75 19.07
CA LEU A 231 2.89 -9.50 18.99
C LEU A 231 4.19 -9.63 19.77
N ASN A 232 5.32 -9.25 19.17
CA ASN A 232 6.59 -9.07 19.86
C ASN A 232 7.08 -7.62 19.64
N VAL A 233 7.41 -6.92 20.72
CA VAL A 233 8.02 -5.57 20.69
C VAL A 233 9.38 -5.64 21.35
N ASP A 234 10.44 -5.39 20.58
CA ASP A 234 11.85 -5.43 20.98
C ASP A 234 12.28 -6.71 21.72
N GLU A 235 11.58 -7.84 21.48
CA GLU A 235 11.76 -9.12 22.21
C GLU A 235 11.46 -9.05 23.72
N LYS A 236 11.18 -7.87 24.27
CA LYS A 236 10.91 -7.63 25.70
C LYS A 236 9.44 -7.65 26.06
N LEU A 237 8.56 -7.33 25.11
CA LEU A 237 7.12 -7.44 25.29
C LEU A 237 6.57 -8.44 24.30
N VAL A 238 5.90 -9.46 24.81
CA VAL A 238 5.21 -10.49 24.05
C VAL A 238 3.75 -10.49 24.47
N MET A 239 2.85 -10.39 23.49
CA MET A 239 1.42 -10.48 23.73
C MET A 239 0.81 -11.48 22.74
N ALA A 240 -0.09 -12.34 23.21
CA ALA A 240 -0.85 -13.25 22.36
C ALA A 240 -2.30 -12.80 22.28
N PHE A 241 -2.86 -12.75 21.08
CA PHE A 241 -4.25 -12.36 20.83
C PHE A 241 -5.01 -13.50 20.19
N ALA A 242 -6.21 -13.79 20.68
CA ALA A 242 -7.18 -14.62 19.97
C ALA A 242 -7.84 -13.78 18.87
N PRO A 243 -8.31 -14.39 17.77
CA PRO A 243 -8.85 -13.67 16.62
C PRO A 243 -10.13 -12.88 16.97
N ASP A 244 -10.91 -13.38 17.92
CA ASP A 244 -12.23 -12.88 18.32
C ASP A 244 -12.24 -12.10 19.65
N ARG A 245 -11.07 -11.91 20.28
CA ARG A 245 -10.95 -11.24 21.59
C ARG A 245 -10.15 -9.96 21.48
N SER A 246 -10.72 -8.84 21.94
CA SER A 246 -10.04 -7.55 21.98
C SER A 246 -8.92 -7.47 23.03
N GLU A 247 -8.98 -8.32 24.06
CA GLU A 247 -7.95 -8.42 25.09
C GLU A 247 -6.91 -9.50 24.76
N PRO A 248 -5.63 -9.28 25.14
CA PRO A 248 -4.61 -10.30 24.98
C PRO A 248 -4.88 -11.51 25.88
N MET A 249 -4.70 -12.70 25.35
CA MET A 249 -4.74 -13.97 26.09
C MET A 249 -3.55 -14.12 27.05
N SER A 250 -2.41 -13.52 26.70
CA SER A 250 -1.23 -13.50 27.57
C SER A 250 -0.40 -12.26 27.31
N VAL A 251 0.29 -11.80 28.36
CA VAL A 251 1.25 -10.69 28.33
C VAL A 251 2.48 -11.12 29.10
N GLN A 252 3.63 -11.11 28.43
CA GLN A 252 4.95 -11.31 29.04
C GLN A 252 5.76 -10.04 28.78
N ALA A 253 6.27 -9.42 29.84
CA ALA A 253 6.99 -8.17 29.76
C ALA A 253 8.27 -8.21 30.61
N GLU A 254 9.40 -7.90 29.99
CA GLU A 254 10.70 -7.84 30.65
C GLU A 254 11.04 -6.40 31.05
N GLY A 255 11.00 -6.13 32.36
CA GLY A 255 11.31 -4.82 32.94
C GLY A 255 10.13 -3.84 32.94
N SER A 256 10.32 -2.72 33.65
CA SER A 256 9.24 -1.74 33.91
C SER A 256 8.72 -1.07 32.64
N GLN A 257 9.61 -0.72 31.70
CA GLN A 257 9.22 -0.06 30.44
C GLN A 257 8.36 -0.96 29.55
N ALA A 258 8.69 -2.26 29.43
CA ALA A 258 7.89 -3.20 28.65
C ALA A 258 6.52 -3.43 29.31
N GLY A 259 6.49 -3.53 30.64
CA GLY A 259 5.25 -3.66 31.41
C GLY A 259 4.35 -2.43 31.28
N GLU A 260 4.93 -1.23 31.26
CA GLU A 260 4.20 0.01 30.99
C GLU A 260 3.70 0.05 29.54
N GLN A 261 4.53 -0.31 28.57
CA GLN A 261 4.16 -0.31 27.15
C GLN A 261 2.95 -1.21 26.87
N ALA A 262 2.87 -2.37 27.52
CA ALA A 262 1.75 -3.30 27.38
C ALA A 262 0.39 -2.64 27.68
N ARG A 263 0.36 -1.67 28.60
CA ARG A 263 -0.86 -0.95 28.98
C ARG A 263 -1.39 -0.02 27.89
N PHE A 264 -0.59 0.29 26.87
CA PHE A 264 -0.96 1.15 25.75
C PHE A 264 -1.16 0.38 24.43
N VAL A 265 -1.13 -0.95 24.47
CA VAL A 265 -1.44 -1.79 23.31
C VAL A 265 -2.90 -2.19 23.34
N ARG A 266 -3.60 -2.02 22.22
CA ARG A 266 -5.00 -2.42 22.02
C ARG A 266 -5.16 -3.18 20.72
N TRP A 267 -6.03 -4.19 20.73
CA TRP A 267 -6.48 -4.88 19.54
C TRP A 267 -7.99 -4.66 19.37
N ASP A 268 -8.37 -4.16 18.19
CA ASP A 268 -9.77 -4.04 17.77
C ASP A 268 -10.01 -5.02 16.63
N SER A 269 -10.72 -6.11 16.93
CA SER A 269 -11.04 -7.16 15.97
C SER A 269 -12.07 -6.75 14.92
N ASN A 270 -12.90 -5.73 15.20
CA ASN A 270 -13.88 -5.22 14.23
C ASN A 270 -13.20 -4.32 13.20
N ALA A 271 -12.30 -3.44 13.67
CA ALA A 271 -11.54 -2.56 12.80
C ALA A 271 -10.29 -3.23 12.19
N LEU A 272 -9.90 -4.39 12.70
CA LEU A 272 -8.65 -5.08 12.38
C LEU A 272 -7.42 -4.21 12.67
N HIS A 273 -7.45 -3.47 13.77
CA HIS A 273 -6.42 -2.50 14.16
C HIS A 273 -5.68 -2.93 15.42
N LEU A 274 -4.37 -3.11 15.31
CA LEU A 274 -3.45 -3.13 16.44
C LEU A 274 -2.93 -1.71 16.70
N THR A 275 -3.30 -1.15 17.84
CA THR A 275 -2.99 0.24 18.20
C THR A 275 -2.01 0.28 19.36
N PHE A 276 -0.93 1.03 19.17
CA PHE A 276 -0.05 1.52 20.24
C PHE A 276 -0.48 2.96 20.52
N GLU A 277 -1.32 3.16 21.54
CA GLU A 277 -1.87 4.48 21.91
C GLU A 277 -0.76 5.48 22.26
N LYS A 278 0.35 4.95 22.80
CA LYS A 278 1.54 5.71 23.17
C LYS A 278 2.77 4.80 23.15
N TRP A 279 3.91 5.36 22.78
CA TRP A 279 5.22 4.72 22.95
C TRP A 279 5.86 5.09 24.29
N VAL A 280 6.31 4.08 25.04
CA VAL A 280 7.10 4.21 26.26
C VAL A 280 8.58 4.29 25.89
N GLY A 281 9.20 5.41 26.23
CA GLY A 281 10.52 5.78 25.72
C GLY A 281 10.43 6.49 24.35
N ALA A 282 11.30 7.47 24.13
CA ALA A 282 11.28 8.32 22.95
C ALA A 282 12.55 8.19 22.11
N ASN A 283 12.42 8.39 20.80
CA ASN A 283 13.51 8.52 19.83
C ASN A 283 14.49 7.34 19.78
N ARG A 284 14.06 6.14 20.18
CA ARG A 284 14.84 4.92 20.02
C ARG A 284 14.26 4.07 18.89
N PRO A 285 15.09 3.26 18.20
CA PRO A 285 14.60 2.21 17.33
C PRO A 285 13.74 1.22 18.14
N ILE A 286 12.58 0.88 17.59
CA ILE A 286 11.65 -0.12 18.10
C ILE A 286 11.36 -1.09 16.97
N THR A 287 11.42 -2.38 17.27
CA THR A 287 11.02 -3.46 16.37
C THR A 287 9.69 -4.04 16.84
N VAL A 288 8.69 -3.99 15.97
CA VAL A 288 7.39 -4.64 16.15
C VAL A 288 7.31 -5.82 15.20
N ARG A 289 6.96 -7.00 15.70
CA ARG A 289 6.70 -8.19 14.88
C ARG A 289 5.35 -8.79 15.21
N ILE A 290 4.63 -9.21 14.19
CA ILE A 290 3.36 -9.94 14.30
C ILE A 290 3.52 -11.25 13.54
N SER A 291 3.33 -12.36 14.24
CA SER A 291 3.46 -13.71 13.69
C SER A 291 2.24 -14.55 14.04
N PRO A 292 2.00 -15.69 13.39
CA PRO A 292 0.98 -16.64 13.85
C PRO A 292 1.21 -17.03 15.32
N ALA A 293 0.13 -17.25 16.06
CA ALA A 293 0.23 -17.99 17.32
C ALA A 293 0.74 -19.40 17.00
N ARG A 294 1.76 -19.87 17.73
CA ARG A 294 2.16 -21.28 17.61
C ARG A 294 1.00 -22.12 18.20
N PRO A 295 0.60 -23.22 17.53
CA PRO A 295 -0.34 -24.18 18.11
C PRO A 295 0.21 -24.77 19.41
#